data_AF-A0A2N5YKQ4-F1
#
_entry.id   AF-A0A2N5YKQ4-F1
#
_cell.length_a   1.000
_cell.length_b   1.000
_cell.length_c   1.000
_cell.angle_alpha   90.00
_cell.angle_beta   90.00
_cell.angle_gamma   90.00
#
_symmetry.space_group_name_H-M   'P 1'
#
loop_
_entity.id
_entity.type
_entity.pdbx_description
1 polymer ?
#
loop_
_entity_poly.entity_id
_entity_poly.type
_entity_poly.pdbx_seq_one_letter_code
_entity_poly.pdbx_strand_id
1 'polypeptide(L)'
;MKKIFQSLIALLLVTSIQAQTVVFDEDFEGGALPTGWSQSYASGSVDWTFQTGGEYSNPAAAHGGTYNATFYSGNYNEDATLLVTPAIDLTNYTSCELTFYHSMVEWYGDLDSLRVYYKTSAGGSWNLLQ
;
A
#
# COMPACT_ATOMS: atom_id res chain seq x y z
N MET A 1 -4.56 -65.95 28.47
CA MET A 1 -4.28 -65.18 27.23
C MET A 1 -4.75 -63.75 27.44
N LYS A 2 -3.81 -62.82 27.59
CA LYS A 2 -4.03 -61.38 27.85
C LYS A 2 -4.58 -60.69 26.59
N LYS A 3 -5.66 -59.91 26.70
CA LYS A 3 -6.02 -58.91 25.69
C LYS A 3 -6.07 -57.55 26.36
N ILE A 4 -5.01 -56.77 26.17
CA ILE A 4 -4.89 -55.39 26.65
C ILE A 4 -5.42 -54.51 25.52
N PHE A 5 -6.54 -53.84 25.76
CA PHE A 5 -7.12 -52.89 24.81
C PHE A 5 -6.40 -51.56 25.03
N GLN A 6 -5.43 -51.23 24.17
CA GLN A 6 -4.79 -49.92 24.21
C GLN A 6 -5.62 -48.95 23.38
N SER A 7 -6.38 -48.09 24.06
CA SER A 7 -7.03 -46.94 23.44
C SER A 7 -5.99 -45.88 23.12
N LEU A 8 -5.81 -45.61 21.82
CA LEU A 8 -4.97 -44.52 21.32
C LEU A 8 -5.79 -43.22 21.39
N ILE A 9 -5.47 -42.33 22.33
CA ILE A 9 -6.00 -40.95 22.31
C ILE A 9 -5.18 -40.17 21.28
N ALA A 10 -5.79 -39.88 20.13
CA ALA A 10 -5.22 -38.95 19.16
C ALA A 10 -5.42 -37.52 19.69
N LEU A 11 -4.33 -36.87 20.12
CA LEU A 11 -4.32 -35.44 20.43
C LEU A 11 -4.35 -34.68 19.10
N LEU A 12 -5.53 -34.20 18.70
CA LEU A 12 -5.69 -33.36 17.52
C LEU A 12 -5.13 -31.96 17.85
N LEU A 13 -3.91 -31.68 17.41
CA LEU A 13 -3.37 -30.32 17.36
C LEU A 13 -4.15 -29.55 16.28
N VAL A 14 -5.13 -28.76 16.70
CA VAL A 14 -5.80 -27.80 15.81
C VAL A 14 -4.86 -26.63 15.63
N THR A 15 -4.04 -26.66 14.58
CA THR A 15 -3.31 -25.48 14.12
C THR A 15 -4.29 -24.57 13.39
N SER A 16 -4.66 -23.44 13.98
CA SER A 16 -5.42 -22.41 13.28
C SER A 16 -4.52 -21.80 12.20
N ILE A 17 -4.82 -22.06 10.93
CA ILE A 17 -4.28 -21.26 9.84
C ILE A 17 -4.98 -19.90 9.94
N GLN A 18 -4.23 -18.85 10.30
CA GLN A 18 -4.77 -17.50 10.16
C GLN A 18 -4.71 -17.13 8.68
N ALA A 19 -5.87 -17.07 8.03
CA ALA A 19 -5.97 -16.48 6.70
C ALA A 19 -5.75 -14.97 6.82
N GLN A 20 -4.82 -14.43 6.03
CA GLN A 20 -4.69 -12.98 5.89
C GLN A 20 -5.96 -12.46 5.22
N THR A 21 -6.59 -11.46 5.83
CA THR A 21 -7.76 -10.79 5.27
C THR A 21 -7.29 -9.52 4.59
N VAL A 22 -7.66 -9.32 3.32
CA VAL A 22 -7.48 -8.05 2.63
C VAL A 22 -8.61 -7.12 3.06
N VAL A 23 -8.26 -6.07 3.80
CA VAL A 23 -9.21 -5.08 4.35
C VAL A 23 -9.39 -3.87 3.45
N PHE A 24 -8.40 -3.63 2.58
CA PHE A 24 -8.35 -2.53 1.64
C PHE A 24 -7.43 -2.93 0.49
N ASP A 25 -7.85 -2.60 -0.73
CA ASP A 25 -7.17 -2.93 -1.97
C ASP A 25 -7.45 -1.82 -2.99
N GLU A 26 -6.45 -1.50 -3.79
CA GLU A 26 -6.55 -0.51 -4.86
C GLU A 26 -5.53 -0.89 -5.94
N ASP A 27 -6.04 -1.17 -7.15
CA ASP A 27 -5.24 -1.54 -8.32
C ASP A 27 -5.04 -0.37 -9.30
N PHE A 28 -5.70 0.77 -9.07
CA PHE A 28 -5.70 1.98 -9.88
C PHE A 28 -6.28 1.84 -11.30
N GLU A 29 -6.97 0.74 -11.62
CA GLU A 29 -7.50 0.50 -12.97
C GLU A 29 -8.62 1.46 -13.38
N GLY A 30 -9.11 2.28 -12.45
CA GLY A 30 -9.98 3.42 -12.75
C GLY A 30 -9.31 4.53 -13.57
N GLY A 31 -7.97 4.56 -13.66
CA GLY A 31 -7.22 5.54 -14.46
C GLY A 31 -7.40 7.00 -14.00
N ALA A 32 -7.87 7.20 -12.78
CA ALA A 32 -8.15 8.50 -12.17
C ALA A 32 -8.03 8.39 -10.64
N LEU A 33 -8.09 9.53 -9.94
CA LEU A 33 -8.10 9.55 -8.47
C LEU A 33 -9.21 8.65 -7.94
N PRO A 34 -8.89 7.58 -7.17
CA PRO A 34 -9.91 6.63 -6.78
C PRO A 34 -10.92 7.24 -5.81
N THR A 35 -12.11 6.66 -5.76
CA THR A 35 -13.22 7.23 -4.97
C THR A 35 -12.86 7.27 -3.47
N GLY A 36 -13.03 8.44 -2.86
CA GLY A 36 -12.75 8.66 -1.44
C GLY A 36 -11.28 8.91 -1.11
N TRP A 37 -10.38 8.80 -2.09
CA TRP A 37 -9.01 9.28 -1.94
C TRP A 37 -8.96 10.80 -2.07
N SER A 38 -7.88 11.40 -1.56
CA SER A 38 -7.63 12.83 -1.65
C SER A 38 -6.15 13.11 -1.84
N GLN A 39 -5.82 14.35 -2.24
CA GLN A 39 -4.46 14.82 -2.37
C GLN A 39 -4.22 16.01 -1.44
N SER A 40 -3.06 16.04 -0.79
CA SER A 40 -2.69 17.13 0.12
C SER A 40 -1.27 17.60 -0.19
N TYR A 41 -1.14 18.84 -0.67
CA TYR A 41 0.16 19.45 -0.97
C TYR A 41 0.91 19.77 0.32
N ALA A 42 2.10 19.18 0.48
CA ALA A 42 3.05 19.55 1.53
C ALA A 42 3.99 20.67 1.05
N SER A 43 4.35 20.65 -0.23
CA SER A 43 5.09 21.70 -0.95
C SER A 43 4.65 21.71 -2.41
N GLY A 44 4.69 22.89 -3.03
CA GLY A 44 4.26 23.05 -4.41
C GLY A 44 2.77 22.79 -4.63
N SER A 45 2.43 22.38 -5.86
CA SER A 45 1.06 22.12 -6.31
C SER A 45 1.02 21.07 -7.41
N VAL A 46 1.84 20.02 -7.29
CA VAL A 46 1.91 18.91 -8.25
C VAL A 46 0.97 17.80 -7.80
N ASP A 47 0.10 17.35 -8.70
CA ASP A 47 -0.80 16.24 -8.41
C ASP A 47 -0.14 14.88 -8.71
N TRP A 48 -0.51 13.88 -7.92
CA TRP A 48 -0.49 12.49 -8.38
C TRP A 48 -1.43 12.33 -9.57
N THR A 49 -0.92 11.64 -10.58
CA THR A 49 -1.62 11.29 -11.81
C THR A 49 -1.79 9.78 -11.89
N PHE A 50 -2.60 9.31 -12.83
CA PHE A 50 -2.91 7.89 -13.00
C PHE A 50 -2.71 7.55 -14.48
N GLN A 51 -1.66 6.80 -14.78
CA GLN A 51 -1.21 6.57 -16.15
C GLN A 51 -0.62 5.18 -16.35
N THR A 52 -0.38 4.81 -17.60
CA THR A 52 0.24 3.55 -17.96
C THR A 52 1.75 3.64 -17.79
N GLY A 53 2.27 2.97 -16.75
CA GLY A 53 3.69 3.00 -16.41
C GLY A 53 4.10 4.32 -15.77
N GLY A 54 5.34 4.72 -16.01
CA GLY A 54 5.92 5.96 -15.51
C GLY A 54 6.45 6.85 -16.62
N GLU A 55 6.95 8.01 -16.21
CA GLU A 55 7.47 9.02 -17.11
C GLU A 55 8.61 8.48 -17.98
N TYR A 56 8.62 8.93 -19.24
CA TYR A 56 9.60 8.47 -20.24
C TYR A 56 9.67 6.94 -20.38
N SER A 57 8.56 6.23 -20.13
CA SER A 57 8.48 4.76 -20.15
C SER A 57 9.31 4.08 -19.06
N ASN A 58 9.47 4.71 -17.90
CA ASN A 58 10.13 4.11 -16.74
C ASN A 58 9.20 4.12 -15.51
N PRO A 59 8.50 3.00 -15.22
CA PRO A 59 8.46 1.75 -15.97
C PRO A 59 7.64 1.87 -17.27
N ALA A 60 7.83 0.94 -18.22
CA ALA A 60 7.12 0.98 -19.49
C ALA A 60 5.62 0.62 -19.39
N ALA A 61 5.21 0.01 -18.28
CA ALA A 61 3.84 -0.38 -17.98
C ALA A 61 3.62 -0.46 -16.47
N ALA A 62 2.35 -0.47 -16.06
CA ALA A 62 1.96 -0.73 -14.68
C ALA A 62 2.36 -2.16 -14.24
N HIS A 63 2.53 -2.37 -12.93
CA HIS A 63 2.91 -3.69 -12.39
C HIS A 63 1.82 -4.75 -12.67
N GLY A 64 0.55 -4.37 -12.48
CA GLY A 64 -0.61 -5.14 -12.90
C GLY A 64 -1.54 -4.24 -13.70
N GLY A 65 -2.40 -4.84 -14.53
CA GLY A 65 -3.39 -4.09 -15.30
C GLY A 65 -2.78 -3.08 -16.27
N THR A 66 -3.38 -1.90 -16.33
CA THR A 66 -3.13 -0.83 -17.30
C THR A 66 -2.61 0.45 -16.63
N TYR A 67 -3.01 0.72 -15.38
CA TYR A 67 -2.78 2.01 -14.74
C TYR A 67 -2.06 1.85 -13.39
N ASN A 68 -1.27 2.86 -13.03
CA ASN A 68 -0.72 3.03 -11.69
C ASN A 68 -0.80 4.51 -11.29
N ALA A 69 -0.72 4.79 -10.00
CA ALA A 69 -0.47 6.14 -9.52
C ALA A 69 0.99 6.56 -9.84
N THR A 70 1.18 7.80 -10.31
CA THR A 70 2.48 8.36 -10.67
C THR A 70 2.61 9.77 -10.11
N PHE A 71 3.72 10.05 -9.46
CA PHE A 71 4.12 11.39 -9.06
C PHE A 71 5.34 11.82 -9.86
N TYR A 72 5.24 12.95 -10.54
CA TYR A 72 6.34 13.53 -11.30
C TYR A 72 6.31 15.05 -11.18
N SER A 73 7.41 15.64 -10.70
CA SER A 73 7.63 17.07 -10.79
C SER A 73 8.70 17.35 -11.84
N GLY A 74 8.34 18.13 -12.87
CA GLY A 74 9.28 18.58 -13.91
C GLY A 74 10.20 19.72 -13.48
N ASN A 75 10.39 19.93 -12.17
CA ASN A 75 11.20 21.00 -11.60
C ASN A 75 11.97 20.51 -10.35
N TYR A 76 12.85 21.34 -9.80
CA TYR A 76 13.71 21.02 -8.66
C TYR A 76 13.29 21.70 -7.36
N ASN A 77 12.01 22.05 -7.20
CA ASN A 77 11.49 22.78 -6.03
C ASN A 77 11.14 21.87 -4.85
N GLU A 78 11.52 20.59 -4.90
CA GLU A 78 11.18 19.59 -3.87
C GLU A 78 9.66 19.50 -3.63
N ASP A 79 8.88 19.51 -4.72
CA ASP A 79 7.42 19.38 -4.65
C ASP A 79 7.03 18.04 -4.01
N ALA A 80 6.06 18.08 -3.10
CA ALA A 80 5.62 16.91 -2.35
C ALA A 80 4.12 16.95 -2.11
N THR A 81 3.45 15.88 -2.51
CA THR A 81 2.01 15.73 -2.35
C THR A 81 1.70 14.38 -1.73
N LEU A 82 0.86 14.36 -0.70
CA LEU A 82 0.37 13.12 -0.12
C LEU A 82 -0.81 12.62 -0.95
N LEU A 83 -0.75 11.36 -1.37
CA LEU A 83 -1.90 10.62 -1.88
C LEU A 83 -2.56 9.87 -0.70
N VAL A 84 -3.73 10.32 -0.28
CA VAL A 84 -4.37 9.94 0.98
C VAL A 84 -5.56 9.02 0.72
N THR A 85 -5.53 7.81 1.28
CA THR A 85 -6.63 6.83 1.22
C THR A 85 -7.89 7.34 1.92
N PRO A 86 -9.06 6.73 1.67
CA PRO A 86 -10.17 6.76 2.61
C PRO A 86 -9.74 6.27 4.00
N ALA A 87 -10.57 6.54 5.01
CA ALA A 87 -10.37 5.93 6.32
C ALA A 87 -10.56 4.40 6.20
N ILE A 88 -9.55 3.64 6.61
CA ILE A 88 -9.58 2.18 6.63
C ILE A 88 -9.99 1.74 8.03
N ASP A 89 -11.06 0.97 8.14
CA ASP A 89 -11.52 0.44 9.43
C ASP A 89 -10.67 -0.77 9.86
N LEU A 90 -9.79 -0.53 10.82
CA LEU A 90 -8.91 -1.55 11.40
C LEU A 90 -9.34 -1.99 12.80
N THR A 91 -10.56 -1.67 13.24
CA THR A 91 -11.01 -1.85 14.65
C THR A 91 -10.89 -3.29 15.15
N ASN A 92 -11.04 -4.28 14.26
CA ASN A 92 -10.99 -5.71 14.60
C ASN A 92 -9.62 -6.35 14.39
N TYR A 93 -8.59 -5.57 14.06
CA TYR A 93 -7.27 -6.06 13.70
C TYR A 93 -6.22 -5.54 14.69
N THR A 94 -5.48 -6.45 15.31
CA THR A 94 -4.40 -6.11 16.25
C THR A 94 -3.05 -5.91 15.56
N SER A 95 -2.92 -6.38 14.32
CA SER A 95 -1.76 -6.20 13.45
C SER A 95 -2.25 -6.10 12.01
N CYS A 96 -1.68 -5.17 11.26
CA CYS A 96 -1.95 -4.95 9.85
C CYS A 96 -0.64 -4.74 9.10
N GLU A 97 -0.61 -5.13 7.85
CA GLU A 97 0.51 -4.94 6.95
C GLU A 97 0.03 -4.16 5.73
N LEU A 98 0.83 -3.19 5.29
CA LEU A 98 0.66 -2.53 4.01
C LEU A 98 1.70 -3.13 3.05
N THR A 99 1.25 -3.64 1.92
CA THR A 99 2.10 -4.09 0.82
C THR A 99 1.75 -3.31 -0.43
N PHE A 100 2.77 -2.93 -1.20
CA PHE A 100 2.59 -2.23 -2.47
C PHE A 100 3.80 -2.47 -3.38
N TYR A 101 3.59 -2.31 -4.68
CA TYR A 101 4.65 -2.30 -5.67
C TYR A 101 5.05 -0.85 -5.96
N HIS A 102 6.34 -0.60 -6.11
CA HIS A 102 6.89 0.73 -6.31
C HIS A 102 8.02 0.68 -7.32
N SER A 103 8.04 1.66 -8.22
CA SER A 103 9.14 1.91 -9.14
C SER A 103 9.59 3.35 -8.97
N MET A 104 10.90 3.54 -8.91
CA MET A 104 11.55 4.84 -8.82
C MET A 104 12.85 4.76 -9.58
N VAL A 105 13.09 5.78 -10.39
CA VAL A 105 14.14 5.76 -11.40
C VAL A 105 15.17 6.80 -10.99
N GLU A 106 16.42 6.39 -10.94
CA GLU A 106 17.53 7.31 -10.76
C GLU A 106 17.70 8.16 -12.02
N TRP A 107 17.89 9.46 -11.85
CA TRP A 107 18.16 10.40 -12.92
C TRP A 107 19.49 11.12 -12.68
N TYR A 108 20.56 10.64 -13.32
CA TYR A 108 21.91 11.21 -13.22
C TYR A 108 22.41 11.43 -11.77
N GLY A 109 22.14 10.48 -10.88
CA GLY A 109 22.49 10.55 -9.46
C GLY A 109 21.41 11.16 -8.56
N ASP A 110 20.36 11.76 -9.13
CA ASP A 110 19.21 12.24 -8.39
C ASP A 110 18.19 11.09 -8.23
N LEU A 111 17.69 10.91 -7.01
CA LEU A 111 16.66 9.92 -6.70
C LEU A 111 15.61 10.56 -5.79
N ASP A 112 14.35 10.38 -6.16
CA ASP A 112 13.23 10.84 -5.34
C ASP A 112 13.14 10.07 -4.01
N SER A 113 12.18 10.47 -3.18
CA SER A 113 11.85 9.74 -1.95
C SER A 113 10.35 9.49 -1.85
N LEU A 114 9.98 8.26 -1.50
CA LEU A 114 8.63 7.89 -1.10
C LEU A 114 8.63 7.64 0.40
N ARG A 115 7.68 8.26 1.11
CA ARG A 115 7.46 8.04 2.54
C ARG A 115 6.03 7.60 2.78
N VAL A 116 5.84 6.68 3.71
CA VAL A 116 4.53 6.19 4.11
C VAL A 116 4.18 6.78 5.47
N TYR A 117 3.00 7.38 5.56
CA TYR A 117 2.49 7.96 6.80
C TYR A 117 1.15 7.34 7.19
N TYR A 118 0.82 7.40 8.48
CA TYR A 118 -0.51 7.05 8.99
C TYR A 118 -0.98 8.04 10.04
N LYS A 119 -2.31 8.10 10.23
CA LYS A 119 -2.96 8.83 11.32
C LYS A 119 -4.08 7.96 11.89
N THR A 120 -4.33 8.10 13.20
CA THR A 120 -5.33 7.29 13.93
C THR A 120 -6.68 8.00 14.07
N SER A 121 -6.81 9.21 13.52
CA SER A 121 -8.07 9.96 13.46
C SER A 121 -8.08 10.94 12.29
N ALA A 122 -9.26 11.38 11.86
CA ALA A 122 -9.41 12.27 10.70
C ALA A 122 -8.61 13.59 10.83
N GLY A 123 -8.58 14.17 12.04
CA GLY A 123 -7.85 15.41 12.36
C GLY A 123 -6.52 15.20 13.09
N GLY A 124 -6.04 13.95 13.20
CA GLY A 124 -4.76 13.65 13.86
C GLY A 124 -3.56 14.04 13.02
N SER A 125 -2.39 14.10 13.66
CA SER A 125 -1.11 14.31 12.97
C SER A 125 -0.65 13.08 12.19
N TRP A 126 0.08 13.31 11.10
CA TRP A 126 0.76 12.27 10.35
C TRP A 126 1.95 11.72 11.14
N ASN A 127 2.03 10.40 11.24
CA ASN A 127 3.15 9.67 11.82
C ASN A 127 3.89 8.95 10.69
N LEU A 128 5.21 9.14 10.61
CA LEU A 128 6.05 8.42 9.64
C LEU A 128 6.06 6.93 9.99
N LEU A 129 5.73 6.09 9.02
CA LEU A 129 5.83 4.64 9.11
C LEU A 129 7.14 4.15 8.49
N GLN A 130 7.47 4.66 7.29
CA GLN A 130 8.67 4.31 6.52
C GLN A 130 9.11 5.50 5.66
#